data_AF-U1HHI4-F1
#
_entry.id   AF-U1HHI4-F1
#
_cell.length_a   1.000
_cell.length_b   1.000
_cell.length_c   1.000
_cell.angle_alpha   90.00
_cell.angle_beta   90.00
_cell.angle_gamma   90.00
#
_symmetry.space_group_name_H-M   'P 1'
#
loop_
_entity.id
_entity.type
_entity.pdbx_description
1 polymer ?
#
loop_
_entity_poly.entity_id
_entity_poly.type
_entity_poly.pdbx_seq_one_letter_code
_entity_poly.pdbx_strand_id
1 'polypeptide(L)'
;MKQRQAIADRKRLKIGHVSPQLREGSNEEVLHFEVQALLDKAAKDASGSDSVNGDVSAQEINGTDVEVPERFSEIELDIVELSSTGDGLALSPSGQLVYIVPFTVPGDRVLARVIEHHKFRPYARTDFIKVINPSAKRNDGGIGCKYFSTCSGCQLQMLSYDDQLAHKKSILEKAYKNFSGLDPSLVPPISDTYGSPLEYNYRTKLTPHFDGPKGPKGQRKFTEVPSIGFTMKGRKKVMEIEDCPIGSPIVREGLIRERAKVAANIHKYKQGATILVRESTQRTPKTTSAPYAIKGDTEHLSSAAKSAPITTDPETGRPVIHKEFPTYIEEKTYISDMNENSVEYIDDWKFTSRAGAFFQNNNSILSKFTAYVRGHALPPAPKLGEPAVKYLLDAYCGSGLFAVTLSSLFKSTLGVDIDATAITAARANATDNNLSNIGFIEADASALFAGVPFPPAETVVVIDPPRKGCSPDFLKQLLGFGPKRVVYVSCNVHSQARDVGVLVQGNGKVRYEIESLRGFDFFPQTGHVEGVGFLNRVEVQKV
;
A
#
# COMPACT_ATOMS: atom_id res chain seq x y z
N MET A 1 54.65 -20.94 -32.71
CA MET A 1 55.29 -19.62 -32.88
C MET A 1 54.18 -18.58 -33.03
N LYS A 2 53.87 -17.81 -31.97
CA LYS A 2 53.06 -16.55 -31.91
C LYS A 2 51.61 -16.59 -32.48
N GLN A 3 50.54 -15.98 -31.95
CA GLN A 3 50.24 -15.12 -30.78
C GLN A 3 48.70 -14.83 -30.79
N ARG A 4 48.09 -14.66 -29.60
CA ARG A 4 46.94 -13.77 -29.23
C ARG A 4 45.52 -14.11 -29.77
N GLN A 5 44.54 -14.58 -28.98
CA GLN A 5 43.80 -14.00 -27.82
C GLN A 5 42.68 -13.00 -28.21
N ALA A 6 41.40 -13.43 -28.12
CA ALA A 6 40.29 -12.66 -27.52
C ALA A 6 38.90 -13.40 -27.58
N ILE A 7 38.39 -13.79 -26.40
CA ILE A 7 37.04 -13.47 -25.85
C ILE A 7 35.83 -14.03 -26.67
N ALA A 8 35.31 -15.24 -26.43
CA ALA A 8 34.40 -15.66 -25.35
C ALA A 8 33.39 -14.60 -24.83
N ASP A 9 32.10 -14.95 -24.88
CA ASP A 9 30.92 -14.24 -24.32
C ASP A 9 30.27 -13.11 -25.15
N ARG A 10 29.40 -13.53 -26.06
CA ARG A 10 28.16 -12.80 -26.40
C ARG A 10 26.98 -13.77 -26.40
N LYS A 11 26.51 -14.14 -25.20
CA LYS A 11 25.11 -14.55 -25.01
C LYS A 11 24.26 -13.33 -25.36
N ARG A 12 23.71 -13.33 -26.57
CA ARG A 12 22.60 -12.46 -26.98
C ARG A 12 21.46 -12.66 -25.97
N LEU A 13 21.30 -11.71 -25.06
CA LEU A 13 20.04 -11.46 -24.38
C LEU A 13 19.05 -11.06 -25.49
N LYS A 14 18.18 -12.01 -25.85
CA LYS A 14 16.99 -11.73 -26.65
C LYS A 14 16.20 -10.67 -25.89
N ILE A 15 16.09 -9.50 -26.49
CA ILE A 15 15.11 -8.48 -26.13
C ILE A 15 13.76 -9.20 -26.17
N GLY A 16 13.13 -9.32 -25.00
CA GLY A 16 11.83 -9.93 -24.87
C GLY A 16 10.87 -9.15 -25.75
N HIS A 17 10.32 -9.84 -26.74
CA HIS A 17 8.89 -9.77 -27.00
C HIS A 17 8.23 -9.72 -25.61
N VAL A 18 7.69 -8.56 -25.21
CA VAL A 18 6.76 -8.54 -24.09
C VAL A 18 5.58 -9.34 -24.61
N SER A 19 5.58 -10.64 -24.32
CA SER A 19 4.39 -11.47 -24.44
C SER A 19 3.23 -10.71 -23.79
N PRO A 20 1.96 -10.99 -24.14
CA PRO A 20 0.80 -10.48 -23.43
C PRO A 20 0.69 -11.07 -22.01
N GLN A 21 1.80 -11.10 -21.27
CA GLN A 21 1.88 -11.27 -19.84
C GLN A 21 1.11 -10.09 -19.23
N LEU A 22 0.10 -10.42 -18.45
CA LEU A 22 -0.66 -9.51 -17.60
C LEU A 22 0.29 -8.52 -16.92
N ARG A 23 0.16 -7.23 -17.26
CA ARG A 23 0.95 -6.11 -16.70
C ARG A 23 0.98 -6.23 -15.17
N GLU A 24 2.13 -6.20 -14.51
CA GLU A 24 2.16 -6.45 -13.05
C GLU A 24 1.79 -5.21 -12.22
N GLY A 25 1.76 -4.02 -12.85
CA GLY A 25 1.49 -2.77 -12.16
C GLY A 25 2.64 -2.37 -11.23
N SER A 26 3.87 -2.66 -11.64
CA SER A 26 5.08 -2.26 -10.91
C SER A 26 5.35 -0.76 -11.05
N ASN A 27 6.06 -0.17 -10.09
CA ASN A 27 6.41 1.26 -10.12
C ASN A 27 7.12 1.67 -11.43
N GLU A 28 7.94 0.78 -12.00
CA GLU A 28 8.63 1.03 -13.27
C GLU A 28 7.68 1.06 -14.46
N GLU A 29 6.70 0.14 -14.51
CA GLU A 29 5.68 0.12 -15.56
C GLU A 29 4.76 1.34 -15.46
N VAL A 30 4.32 1.67 -14.25
CA VAL A 30 3.47 2.85 -13.99
C VAL A 30 4.18 4.13 -14.44
N LEU A 31 5.43 4.31 -14.00
CA LEU A 31 6.25 5.43 -14.40
C LEU A 31 6.44 5.50 -15.92
N HIS A 32 6.61 4.37 -16.59
CA HIS A 32 6.74 4.34 -18.05
C HIS A 32 5.48 4.89 -18.75
N PHE A 33 4.28 4.50 -18.31
CA PHE A 33 3.04 5.05 -18.86
C PHE A 33 2.89 6.55 -18.60
N GLU A 34 3.26 7.02 -17.41
CA GLU A 34 3.18 8.44 -17.05
C GLU A 34 4.17 9.29 -17.85
N VAL A 35 5.40 8.80 -18.01
CA VAL A 35 6.42 9.43 -18.87
C VAL A 35 5.93 9.51 -20.31
N GLN A 36 5.41 8.41 -20.86
CA GLN A 36 4.92 8.40 -22.24
C GLN A 36 3.75 9.36 -22.42
N ALA A 37 2.78 9.35 -21.50
CA ALA A 37 1.63 10.26 -21.56
C ALA A 37 2.04 11.73 -21.53
N LEU A 38 3.06 12.07 -20.74
CA LEU A 38 3.57 13.44 -20.65
C LEU A 38 4.28 13.87 -21.94
N LEU A 39 5.08 12.98 -22.54
CA LEU A 39 5.74 13.22 -23.83
C LEU A 39 4.72 13.36 -24.97
N ASP A 40 3.71 12.48 -25.01
CA ASP A 40 2.64 12.54 -26.02
C ASP A 40 1.86 13.86 -25.92
N LYS A 41 1.59 14.32 -24.69
CA LYS A 41 0.96 15.61 -24.45
C LYS A 41 1.83 16.77 -24.96
N ALA A 42 3.12 16.76 -24.64
CA ALA A 42 4.05 17.79 -25.10
C ALA A 42 4.14 17.83 -26.65
N ALA A 43 4.16 16.66 -27.31
CA ALA A 43 4.17 16.58 -28.77
C ALA A 43 2.87 17.10 -29.41
N LYS A 44 1.71 16.86 -28.77
CA LYS A 44 0.42 17.43 -29.21
C LYS A 44 0.38 18.94 -29.05
N ASP A 45 0.83 19.45 -27.91
CA ASP A 45 0.88 20.90 -27.64
C ASP A 45 1.81 21.62 -28.63
N ALA A 46 2.92 20.99 -29.04
CA ALA A 46 3.85 21.53 -30.03
C ALA A 46 3.33 21.46 -31.48
N SER A 47 2.49 20.48 -31.82
CA SER A 47 1.99 20.25 -33.19
C SER A 47 0.65 20.91 -33.49
N GLY A 48 -0.09 21.38 -32.48
CA GLY A 48 -1.34 22.11 -32.64
C GLY A 48 -2.48 21.29 -33.29
N SER A 49 -2.44 19.95 -33.25
CA SER A 49 -3.42 19.07 -33.90
C SER A 49 -4.16 18.15 -32.92
N ASP A 50 -5.50 18.25 -32.91
CA ASP A 50 -6.43 17.37 -32.17
C ASP A 50 -6.73 16.08 -32.96
N SER A 51 -5.72 15.25 -33.23
CA SER A 51 -5.97 13.92 -33.77
C SER A 51 -6.12 12.87 -32.65
N VAL A 52 -7.32 12.26 -32.60
CA VAL A 52 -7.73 11.21 -31.67
C VAL A 52 -7.52 9.83 -32.31
N ASN A 53 -6.99 8.90 -31.51
CA ASN A 53 -6.86 7.45 -31.69
C ASN A 53 -5.77 6.89 -32.63
N GLY A 54 -4.91 6.07 -32.02
CA GLY A 54 -4.09 5.06 -32.67
C GLY A 54 -3.32 4.29 -31.60
N ASP A 55 -3.64 3.01 -31.45
CA ASP A 55 -2.92 2.04 -30.62
C ASP A 55 -1.46 1.97 -31.12
N VAL A 56 -0.57 2.75 -30.51
CA VAL A 56 0.86 2.73 -30.87
C VAL A 56 1.50 1.59 -30.10
N SER A 57 1.42 0.39 -30.69
CA SER A 57 2.37 -0.69 -30.39
C SER A 57 3.76 -0.07 -30.37
N ALA A 58 4.49 -0.24 -29.25
CA ALA A 58 5.84 0.26 -29.01
C ALA A 58 6.61 0.50 -30.30
N GLN A 59 6.48 1.70 -30.86
CA GLN A 59 7.36 2.13 -31.92
C GLN A 59 8.72 2.23 -31.23
N GLU A 60 9.65 1.41 -31.69
CA GLU A 60 11.05 1.60 -31.41
C GLU A 60 11.33 3.09 -31.60
N ILE A 61 11.59 3.80 -30.51
CA ILE A 61 12.23 5.11 -30.57
C ILE A 61 13.62 4.80 -31.14
N ASN A 62 13.67 4.77 -32.46
CA ASN A 62 14.86 4.56 -33.25
C ASN A 62 15.80 5.71 -32.93
N GLY A 63 16.70 5.48 -31.98
CA GLY A 63 17.92 6.23 -31.71
C GLY A 63 18.02 7.65 -32.29
N THR A 64 17.06 8.51 -31.99
CA THR A 64 17.20 9.95 -32.23
C THR A 64 17.95 10.52 -31.05
N ASP A 65 18.92 11.39 -31.31
CA ASP A 65 19.76 12.11 -30.36
C ASP A 65 18.92 12.89 -29.32
N VAL A 66 18.31 12.20 -28.36
CA VAL A 66 17.78 12.83 -27.16
C VAL A 66 19.02 13.34 -26.44
N GLU A 67 19.19 14.66 -26.40
CA GLU A 67 20.30 15.29 -25.70
C GLU A 67 20.26 14.88 -24.23
N VAL A 68 21.10 13.91 -23.87
CA VAL A 68 21.14 13.35 -22.52
C VAL A 68 22.05 14.22 -21.68
N PRO A 69 21.57 14.78 -20.55
CA PRO A 69 22.37 15.63 -19.69
C PRO A 69 23.54 14.87 -19.07
N GLU A 70 24.62 15.59 -18.76
CA GLU A 70 25.80 15.01 -18.12
C GLU A 70 25.43 14.45 -16.74
N ARG A 71 25.93 13.26 -16.42
CA ARG A 71 25.70 12.63 -15.12
C ARG A 71 26.31 13.49 -14.02
N PHE A 72 25.55 13.71 -12.94
CA PHE A 72 25.87 14.57 -11.80
C PHE A 72 25.86 16.07 -12.08
N SER A 73 25.48 16.50 -13.30
CA SER A 73 25.17 17.90 -13.54
C SER A 73 23.98 18.37 -12.70
N GLU A 74 24.03 19.62 -12.29
CA GLU A 74 22.92 20.32 -11.64
C GLU A 74 22.15 21.12 -12.70
N ILE A 75 20.83 20.97 -12.70
CA ILE A 75 19.94 21.55 -13.70
C ILE A 75 18.74 22.18 -13.01
N GLU A 76 18.28 23.31 -13.54
CA GLU A 76 17.02 23.92 -13.13
C GLU A 76 15.87 23.29 -13.90
N LEU A 77 14.80 22.93 -13.19
CA LEU A 77 13.65 22.23 -13.76
C LEU A 77 12.35 22.87 -13.26
N ASP A 78 11.40 23.04 -14.16
CA ASP A 78 10.02 23.40 -13.84
C ASP A 78 9.17 22.12 -13.78
N ILE A 79 8.57 21.86 -12.61
CA ILE A 79 7.79 20.65 -12.36
C ILE A 79 6.39 20.82 -12.95
N VAL A 80 5.94 19.87 -13.77
CA VAL A 80 4.66 19.95 -14.50
C VAL A 80 3.59 19.01 -13.95
N GLU A 81 3.97 17.87 -13.38
CA GLU A 81 3.03 16.88 -12.85
C GLU A 81 3.64 16.09 -11.67
N LEU A 82 2.81 15.36 -10.93
CA LEU A 82 3.23 14.31 -10.01
C LEU A 82 3.01 12.93 -10.62
N SER A 83 4.03 12.08 -10.54
CA SER A 83 3.91 10.65 -10.78
C SER A 83 3.05 9.97 -9.71
N SER A 84 2.57 8.76 -10.01
CA SER A 84 1.82 7.94 -9.06
C SER A 84 2.66 7.51 -7.85
N THR A 85 4.00 7.66 -7.90
CA THR A 85 4.88 7.41 -6.75
C THR A 85 5.11 8.65 -5.88
N GLY A 86 4.51 9.79 -6.24
CA GLY A 86 4.67 11.07 -5.54
C GLY A 86 5.97 11.81 -5.88
N ASP A 87 6.61 11.49 -7.00
CA ASP A 87 7.77 12.23 -7.50
C ASP A 87 7.30 13.23 -8.56
N GLY A 88 7.88 14.45 -8.58
CA GLY A 88 7.60 15.42 -9.62
C GLY A 88 8.15 14.98 -10.97
N LEU A 89 7.44 15.33 -12.03
CA LEU A 89 7.85 15.13 -13.42
C LEU A 89 8.11 16.51 -14.04
N ALA A 90 9.25 16.66 -14.71
CA ALA A 90 9.60 17.84 -15.49
C ALA A 90 9.99 17.45 -16.91
N LEU A 91 9.60 18.26 -17.89
CA LEU A 91 9.98 18.06 -19.30
C LEU A 91 11.31 18.75 -19.60
N SER A 92 12.14 18.14 -20.44
CA SER A 92 13.28 18.84 -21.04
C SER A 92 12.80 19.98 -21.94
N PRO A 93 13.64 21.01 -22.19
CA PRO A 93 13.32 22.06 -23.15
C PRO A 93 12.96 21.53 -24.55
N SER A 94 13.55 20.41 -24.96
CA SER A 94 13.24 19.73 -26.23
C SER A 94 11.90 18.99 -26.23
N GLY A 95 11.28 18.74 -25.07
CA GLY A 95 10.06 17.94 -24.94
C GLY A 95 10.27 16.44 -25.19
N GLN A 96 11.51 15.96 -25.24
CA GLN A 96 11.86 14.57 -25.59
C GLN A 96 12.33 13.72 -24.40
N LEU A 97 12.55 14.33 -23.23
CA LEU A 97 13.04 13.66 -22.03
C LEU A 97 12.24 14.12 -20.81
N VAL A 98 11.87 13.18 -19.93
CA VAL A 98 11.23 13.48 -18.64
C VAL A 98 12.23 13.31 -17.49
N TYR A 99 12.33 14.31 -16.61
CA TYR A 99 13.07 14.25 -15.37
C TYR A 99 12.15 13.86 -14.22
N ILE A 100 12.58 12.86 -13.44
CA ILE A 100 11.90 12.42 -12.23
C ILE A 100 12.60 13.07 -11.04
N VAL A 101 11.89 13.96 -10.35
CA VAL A 101 12.42 14.84 -9.31
C VAL A 101 11.69 14.58 -7.99
N PRO A 102 12.33 13.94 -7.00
CA PRO A 102 11.72 13.72 -5.69
C PRO A 102 11.41 15.01 -4.94
N PHE A 103 10.43 14.97 -4.02
CA PHE A 103 10.15 16.04 -3.06
C PHE A 103 9.77 17.40 -3.66
N THR A 104 9.13 17.36 -4.83
CA THR A 104 8.62 18.53 -5.52
C THR A 104 7.15 18.36 -5.87
N VAL A 105 6.49 19.47 -6.21
CA VAL A 105 5.08 19.49 -6.60
C VAL A 105 4.89 20.32 -7.88
N PRO A 106 3.77 20.16 -8.62
CA PRO A 106 3.57 20.85 -9.88
C PRO A 106 3.56 22.38 -9.70
N GLY A 107 4.30 23.07 -10.55
CA GLY A 107 4.56 24.51 -10.50
C GLY A 107 5.81 24.91 -9.73
N ASP A 108 6.50 23.98 -9.05
CA ASP A 108 7.79 24.30 -8.42
C ASP A 108 8.84 24.52 -9.51
N ARG A 109 9.71 25.53 -9.34
CA ARG A 109 11.00 25.60 -10.02
C ARG A 109 12.09 25.15 -9.06
N VAL A 110 12.90 24.19 -9.45
CA VAL A 110 13.85 23.51 -8.55
C VAL A 110 15.23 23.35 -9.15
N LEU A 111 16.22 23.22 -8.28
CA LEU A 111 17.55 22.73 -8.65
C LEU A 111 17.59 21.23 -8.34
N ALA A 112 17.93 20.42 -9.35
CA ALA A 112 18.05 18.99 -9.24
C ALA A 112 19.38 18.49 -9.84
N ARG A 113 19.88 17.36 -9.35
CA ARG A 113 21.12 16.75 -9.85
C ARG A 113 20.82 15.46 -10.58
N VAL A 114 21.27 15.34 -11.83
CA VAL A 114 21.07 14.14 -12.64
C VAL A 114 21.89 12.97 -12.07
N ILE A 115 21.26 11.83 -11.79
CA ILE A 115 21.93 10.66 -11.20
C ILE A 115 22.08 9.51 -12.19
N GLU A 116 21.02 9.26 -12.95
CA GLU A 116 20.92 8.13 -13.88
C GLU A 116 20.10 8.55 -15.09
N HIS A 117 20.62 8.23 -16.29
CA HIS A 117 19.88 8.26 -17.54
C HIS A 117 19.75 6.82 -18.06
N HIS A 118 18.61 6.52 -18.67
CA HIS A 118 18.41 5.22 -19.29
C HIS A 118 18.56 5.35 -20.81
N LYS A 119 19.56 4.69 -21.40
CA LYS A 119 19.83 4.74 -22.85
C LYS A 119 18.64 4.34 -23.73
N PHE A 120 17.67 3.61 -23.18
CA PHE A 120 16.52 3.06 -23.90
C PHE A 120 15.19 3.53 -23.33
N ARG A 121 15.17 4.55 -22.46
CA ARG A 121 13.94 5.09 -21.90
C ARG A 121 14.00 6.60 -21.91
N PRO A 122 12.91 7.29 -22.28
CA PRO A 122 12.91 8.75 -22.40
C PRO A 122 12.74 9.43 -21.04
N TYR A 123 13.47 8.97 -20.02
CA TYR A 123 13.51 9.63 -18.72
C TYR A 123 14.87 9.54 -18.02
N ALA A 124 15.11 10.50 -17.13
CA ALA A 124 16.25 10.58 -16.24
C ALA A 124 15.82 10.70 -14.77
N ARG A 125 16.59 10.10 -13.86
CA ARG A 125 16.39 10.23 -12.42
C ARG A 125 17.28 11.29 -11.84
N THR A 126 16.74 12.07 -10.91
CA THR A 126 17.47 13.13 -10.22
C THR A 126 17.45 12.96 -8.70
N ASP A 127 18.46 13.53 -8.06
CA ASP A 127 18.42 13.88 -6.65
C ASP A 127 17.88 15.31 -6.52
N PHE A 128 16.96 15.52 -5.57
CA PHE A 128 16.52 16.85 -5.16
C PHE A 128 17.66 17.62 -4.48
N ILE A 129 17.86 18.90 -4.82
CA ILE A 129 18.80 19.79 -4.12
C ILE A 129 18.04 20.85 -3.33
N LYS A 130 17.27 21.69 -4.01
CA LYS A 130 16.47 22.76 -3.37
C LYS A 130 15.35 23.24 -4.28
N VAL A 131 14.35 23.88 -3.68
CA VAL A 131 13.40 24.71 -4.42
C VAL A 131 14.01 26.08 -4.67
N ILE A 132 13.88 26.57 -5.90
CA ILE A 132 14.25 27.92 -6.32
C ILE A 132 13.03 28.83 -6.14
N ASN A 133 11.91 28.47 -6.78
CA ASN A 133 10.62 29.16 -6.63
C ASN A 133 9.54 28.14 -6.24
N PRO A 134 8.88 28.28 -5.08
CA PRO A 134 7.82 27.37 -4.67
C PRO A 134 6.53 27.63 -5.46
N SER A 135 5.79 26.57 -5.78
CA SER A 135 4.42 26.68 -6.31
C SER A 135 3.42 27.10 -5.22
N ALA A 136 2.22 27.49 -5.66
CA ALA A 136 1.10 27.74 -4.75
C ALA A 136 0.62 26.47 -3.99
N LYS A 137 0.97 25.27 -4.47
CA LYS A 137 0.62 23.99 -3.83
C LYS A 137 1.63 23.56 -2.77
N ARG A 138 2.80 24.19 -2.72
CA ARG A 138 3.87 23.83 -1.80
C ARG A 138 3.70 24.54 -0.46
N ASN A 139 3.65 23.78 0.62
CA ASN A 139 3.62 24.25 1.99
C ASN A 139 4.73 23.58 2.83
N ASP A 140 5.93 24.17 2.83
CA ASP A 140 7.03 23.65 3.63
C ASP A 140 6.83 23.82 5.14
N GLY A 141 5.99 24.78 5.57
CA GLY A 141 5.62 24.97 6.97
C GLY A 141 4.79 23.82 7.56
N GLY A 142 4.14 23.02 6.71
CA GLY A 142 3.39 21.81 7.10
C GLY A 142 4.25 20.55 7.25
N ILE A 143 5.54 20.61 6.92
CA ILE A 143 6.45 19.45 6.99
C ILE A 143 6.74 19.12 8.47
N GLY A 144 6.18 18.01 8.94
CA GLY A 144 6.35 17.56 10.33
C GLY A 144 7.64 16.78 10.59
N CYS A 145 8.43 16.45 9.57
CA CYS A 145 9.59 15.57 9.68
C CYS A 145 10.89 16.24 9.22
N LYS A 146 11.87 16.37 10.14
CA LYS A 146 13.20 16.95 9.83
C LYS A 146 14.02 16.17 8.79
N TYR A 147 13.64 14.92 8.49
CA TYR A 147 14.31 14.08 7.49
C TYR A 147 13.59 14.05 6.14
N PHE A 148 12.46 14.74 6.02
CA PHE A 148 11.78 14.94 4.73
C PHE A 148 12.74 15.62 3.76
N SER A 149 12.64 15.32 2.47
CA SER A 149 13.63 15.59 1.41
C SER A 149 14.86 14.68 1.34
N THR A 150 15.04 13.75 2.29
CA THR A 150 16.15 12.78 2.27
C THR A 150 15.69 11.34 2.51
N CYS A 151 14.83 11.11 3.49
CA CYS A 151 14.29 9.78 3.80
C CYS A 151 13.36 9.29 2.68
N SER A 152 13.44 8.00 2.33
CA SER A 152 12.56 7.43 1.29
C SER A 152 11.13 7.16 1.75
N GLY A 153 10.81 7.38 3.03
CA GLY A 153 9.55 6.95 3.65
C GLY A 153 8.33 7.79 3.28
N CYS A 154 8.45 9.12 3.25
CA CYS A 154 7.37 10.06 2.95
C CYS A 154 7.70 10.85 1.69
N GLN A 155 6.71 11.07 0.83
CA GLN A 155 6.89 11.79 -0.44
C GLN A 155 6.12 13.12 -0.48
N LEU A 156 5.07 13.28 0.32
CA LEU A 156 4.05 14.31 0.11
C LEU A 156 3.90 15.35 1.24
N GLN A 157 4.80 15.42 2.23
CA GLN A 157 4.64 16.31 3.40
C GLN A 157 4.57 17.81 3.07
N MET A 158 5.01 18.20 1.89
CA MET A 158 4.93 19.57 1.38
C MET A 158 3.59 19.90 0.71
N LEU A 159 2.66 18.95 0.58
CA LEU A 159 1.30 19.17 0.09
C LEU A 159 0.32 19.35 1.25
N SER A 160 -0.69 20.18 1.04
CA SER A 160 -1.89 20.19 1.90
C SER A 160 -2.53 18.80 1.91
N TYR A 161 -3.23 18.44 2.99
CA TYR A 161 -3.82 17.10 3.07
C TYR A 161 -4.87 16.87 1.98
N ASP A 162 -5.67 17.89 1.65
CA ASP A 162 -6.64 17.83 0.56
C ASP A 162 -5.97 17.58 -0.80
N ASP A 163 -4.82 18.21 -1.08
CA ASP A 163 -4.04 17.94 -2.29
C ASP A 163 -3.46 16.52 -2.29
N GLN A 164 -3.10 15.96 -1.13
CA GLN A 164 -2.68 14.55 -1.04
C GLN A 164 -3.83 13.61 -1.39
N LEU A 165 -5.04 13.86 -0.89
CA LEU A 165 -6.23 13.05 -1.19
C LEU A 165 -6.63 13.15 -2.67
N ALA A 166 -6.57 14.35 -3.24
CA ALA A 166 -6.80 14.59 -4.67
C ALA A 166 -5.76 13.88 -5.53
N HIS A 167 -4.48 13.92 -5.14
CA HIS A 167 -3.42 13.19 -5.83
C HIS A 167 -3.68 11.68 -5.78
N LYS A 168 -4.00 11.12 -4.62
CA LYS A 168 -4.32 9.69 -4.45
C LYS A 168 -5.53 9.25 -5.29
N LYS A 169 -6.54 10.11 -5.43
CA LYS A 169 -7.68 9.86 -6.34
C LYS A 169 -7.20 9.75 -7.78
N SER A 170 -6.34 10.68 -8.22
CA SER A 170 -5.81 10.64 -9.60
C SER A 170 -4.94 9.41 -9.88
N ILE A 171 -4.29 8.82 -8.86
CA ILE A 171 -3.59 7.53 -9.00
C ILE A 171 -4.58 6.42 -9.40
N LEU A 172 -5.75 6.34 -8.76
CA LEU A 172 -6.79 5.38 -9.13
C LEU A 172 -7.31 5.63 -10.54
N GLU A 173 -7.59 6.88 -10.89
CA GLU A 173 -8.06 7.26 -12.23
C GLU A 173 -7.06 6.82 -13.31
N LYS A 174 -5.76 7.13 -13.11
CA LYS A 174 -4.67 6.68 -13.99
C LYS A 174 -4.55 5.16 -14.04
N ALA A 175 -4.71 4.48 -12.90
CA ALA A 175 -4.64 3.03 -12.83
C ALA A 175 -5.72 2.37 -13.70
N TYR A 176 -6.99 2.77 -13.55
CA TYR A 176 -8.07 2.23 -14.35
C TYR A 176 -7.97 2.61 -15.82
N LYS A 177 -7.52 3.84 -16.13
CA LYS A 177 -7.27 4.26 -17.52
C LYS A 177 -6.21 3.41 -18.21
N ASN A 178 -5.10 3.12 -17.54
CA ASN A 178 -3.91 2.54 -18.18
C ASN A 178 -3.80 1.01 -18.05
N PHE A 179 -4.43 0.41 -17.04
CA PHE A 179 -4.23 -1.00 -16.70
C PHE A 179 -5.48 -1.88 -16.80
N SER A 180 -6.70 -1.31 -16.79
CA SER A 180 -7.92 -2.11 -16.82
C SER A 180 -8.19 -2.77 -18.17
N GLY A 181 -7.75 -2.17 -19.27
CA GLY A 181 -8.11 -2.63 -20.62
C GLY A 181 -9.62 -2.54 -20.91
N LEU A 182 -10.35 -1.72 -20.15
CA LEU A 182 -11.78 -1.49 -20.32
C LEU A 182 -12.04 -0.22 -21.13
N ASP A 183 -13.18 -0.20 -21.81
CA ASP A 183 -13.73 1.04 -22.35
C ASP A 183 -14.02 2.02 -21.18
N PRO A 184 -13.68 3.31 -21.29
CA PRO A 184 -13.91 4.29 -20.23
C PRO A 184 -15.37 4.36 -19.75
N SER A 185 -16.35 4.06 -20.61
CA SER A 185 -17.77 4.03 -20.23
C SER A 185 -18.14 2.90 -19.27
N LEU A 186 -17.29 1.87 -19.13
CA LEU A 186 -17.48 0.76 -18.20
C LEU A 186 -16.85 1.02 -16.82
N VAL A 187 -16.07 2.09 -16.68
CA VAL A 187 -15.45 2.48 -15.41
C VAL A 187 -16.26 3.62 -14.82
N PRO A 188 -16.95 3.42 -13.68
CA PRO A 188 -17.68 4.51 -13.03
C PRO A 188 -16.69 5.59 -12.53
N PRO A 189 -17.16 6.83 -12.33
CA PRO A 189 -16.34 7.87 -11.73
C PRO A 189 -15.73 7.42 -10.41
N ILE A 190 -14.42 7.61 -10.26
CA ILE A 190 -13.73 7.28 -9.00
C ILE A 190 -14.23 8.25 -7.92
N SER A 191 -14.67 7.70 -6.78
CA SER A 191 -15.06 8.51 -5.63
C SER A 191 -13.85 9.22 -5.01
N ASP A 192 -14.11 10.29 -4.26
CA ASP A 192 -13.06 10.96 -3.50
C ASP A 192 -12.37 10.02 -2.52
N THR A 193 -11.04 10.18 -2.40
CA THR A 193 -10.23 9.40 -1.48
C THR A 193 -10.68 9.64 -0.05
N TYR A 194 -10.95 8.56 0.68
CA TYR A 194 -11.28 8.63 2.09
C TYR A 194 -10.02 8.91 2.92
N GLY A 195 -9.99 10.05 3.63
CA GLY A 195 -8.86 10.46 4.45
C GLY A 195 -8.71 9.67 5.76
N SER A 196 -7.46 9.49 6.18
CA SER A 196 -7.10 9.00 7.52
C SER A 196 -7.55 9.98 8.59
N PRO A 197 -8.09 9.53 9.74
CA PRO A 197 -8.33 10.40 10.88
C PRO A 197 -7.05 11.03 11.46
N LEU A 198 -5.89 10.41 11.24
CA LEU A 198 -4.59 10.90 11.67
C LEU A 198 -3.62 10.99 10.50
N GLU A 199 -3.05 12.18 10.28
CA GLU A 199 -2.03 12.44 9.26
C GLU A 199 -0.60 12.13 9.73
N TYR A 200 -0.39 12.18 11.05
CA TYR A 200 0.84 11.84 11.76
C TYR A 200 0.47 10.98 12.98
N ASN A 201 1.46 10.33 13.61
CA ASN A 201 1.24 9.45 14.76
C ASN A 201 0.28 8.26 14.50
N TYR A 202 0.09 7.86 13.25
CA TYR A 202 -0.85 6.79 12.88
C TYR A 202 -0.20 5.41 12.82
N ARG A 203 1.12 5.35 12.60
CA ARG A 203 1.82 4.14 12.19
C ARG A 203 2.17 3.27 13.40
N THR A 204 1.52 2.11 13.51
CA THR A 204 1.66 1.17 14.64
C THR A 204 2.85 0.22 14.52
N LYS A 205 3.61 0.24 13.42
CA LYS A 205 4.82 -0.57 13.22
C LYS A 205 5.91 0.18 12.46
N LEU A 206 7.10 0.23 13.05
CA LEU A 206 8.34 0.66 12.39
C LEU A 206 9.35 -0.49 12.35
N THR A 207 10.13 -0.52 11.28
CA THR A 207 11.21 -1.50 11.10
C THR A 207 12.50 -0.82 10.64
N PRO A 208 13.09 0.08 11.46
CA PRO A 208 14.38 0.67 11.12
C PRO A 208 15.46 -0.41 11.07
N HIS A 209 16.50 -0.17 10.29
CA HIS A 209 17.60 -1.11 10.11
C HIS A 209 18.93 -0.38 10.15
N PHE A 210 20.00 -1.16 10.31
CA PHE A 210 21.36 -0.70 10.13
C PHE A 210 22.17 -1.69 9.31
N ASP A 211 23.14 -1.17 8.56
CA ASP A 211 24.01 -1.98 7.71
C ASP A 211 25.06 -2.74 8.54
N GLY A 212 25.52 -3.88 8.01
CA GLY A 212 26.63 -4.63 8.61
C GLY A 212 27.98 -3.92 8.41
N PRO A 213 28.99 -4.27 9.23
CA PRO A 213 30.30 -3.65 9.15
C PRO A 213 30.99 -4.03 7.82
N LYS A 214 31.59 -3.04 7.16
CA LYS A 214 32.34 -3.23 5.91
C LYS A 214 33.76 -3.67 6.22
N GLY A 215 34.30 -4.61 5.44
CA GLY A 215 35.69 -5.06 5.57
C GLY A 215 35.94 -6.46 5.01
N PRO A 216 37.22 -6.87 4.91
CA PRO A 216 37.62 -8.21 4.49
C PRO A 216 36.94 -9.29 5.35
N LYS A 217 36.64 -10.46 4.75
CA LYS A 217 36.09 -11.61 5.49
C LYS A 217 37.01 -11.93 6.68
N GLY A 218 36.43 -12.03 7.88
CA GLY A 218 37.16 -12.28 9.14
C GLY A 218 37.49 -11.03 9.98
N GLN A 219 37.46 -9.83 9.38
CA GLN A 219 37.71 -8.55 10.09
C GLN A 219 36.45 -7.69 10.29
N ARG A 220 35.28 -8.22 9.94
CA ARG A 220 33.99 -7.55 10.07
C ARG A 220 33.59 -7.44 11.55
N LYS A 221 33.86 -6.29 12.15
CA LYS A 221 33.43 -5.92 13.51
C LYS A 221 32.84 -4.52 13.48
N PHE A 222 31.85 -4.27 14.32
CA PHE A 222 31.40 -2.91 14.57
C PHE A 222 32.44 -2.19 15.43
N THR A 223 32.92 -1.04 14.95
CA THR A 223 33.81 -0.13 15.69
C THR A 223 33.04 0.95 16.45
N GLU A 224 31.87 1.31 15.92
CA GLU A 224 30.93 2.28 16.47
C GLU A 224 29.50 1.84 16.11
N VAL A 225 28.51 2.49 16.73
CA VAL A 225 27.11 2.26 16.38
C VAL A 225 26.86 2.85 14.99
N PRO A 226 26.45 2.04 13.99
CA PRO A 226 26.14 2.55 12.66
C PRO A 226 24.88 3.43 12.70
N SER A 227 24.63 4.17 11.62
CA SER A 227 23.33 4.81 11.43
C SER A 227 22.21 3.77 11.47
N ILE A 228 21.20 4.02 12.28
CA ILE A 228 19.98 3.22 12.41
C ILE A 228 18.83 4.05 11.86
N GLY A 229 18.07 3.48 10.93
CA GLY A 229 16.91 4.19 10.38
C GLY A 229 16.39 3.56 9.10
N PHE A 230 16.12 4.41 8.11
CA PHE A 230 15.56 4.00 6.83
C PHE A 230 16.49 4.35 5.68
N THR A 231 16.17 3.84 4.50
CA THR A 231 16.95 4.10 3.29
C THR A 231 16.74 5.54 2.81
N MET A 232 17.80 6.17 2.30
CA MET A 232 17.71 7.46 1.63
C MET A 232 16.97 7.33 0.28
N LYS A 233 16.19 8.33 -0.11
CA LYS A 233 15.55 8.37 -1.44
C LYS A 233 16.65 8.30 -2.53
N GLY A 234 16.44 7.42 -3.51
CA GLY A 234 17.36 7.24 -4.64
C GLY A 234 18.67 6.50 -4.33
N ARG A 235 18.96 6.14 -3.06
CA ARG A 235 20.27 5.57 -2.67
C ARG A 235 20.10 4.37 -1.76
N LYS A 236 20.85 3.29 -2.00
CA LYS A 236 20.91 2.11 -1.12
C LYS A 236 21.81 2.37 0.11
N LYS A 237 21.49 3.41 0.88
CA LYS A 237 22.23 3.82 2.09
C LYS A 237 21.23 4.08 3.20
N VAL A 238 21.47 3.49 4.37
CA VAL A 238 20.73 3.80 5.60
C VAL A 238 21.13 5.18 6.09
N MET A 239 20.14 6.00 6.44
CA MET A 239 20.34 7.26 7.15
C MET A 239 19.94 7.14 8.61
N GLU A 240 20.54 8.00 9.43
CA GLU A 240 20.20 8.10 10.83
C GLU A 240 18.80 8.70 11.02
N ILE A 241 17.96 8.00 11.79
CA ILE A 241 16.60 8.41 12.13
C ILE A 241 16.40 8.18 13.63
N GLU A 242 16.46 9.25 14.42
CA GLU A 242 16.20 9.23 15.86
C GLU A 242 14.71 9.24 16.19
N ASP A 243 13.88 9.78 15.30
CA ASP A 243 12.43 9.88 15.47
C ASP A 243 11.69 9.74 14.13
N CYS A 244 10.46 9.23 14.16
CA CYS A 244 9.62 9.13 12.98
C CYS A 244 8.22 9.67 13.29
N PRO A 245 7.88 10.91 12.89
CA PRO A 245 6.63 11.58 13.26
C PRO A 245 5.34 10.88 12.80
N ILE A 246 5.41 10.00 11.81
CA ILE A 246 4.26 9.18 11.40
C ILE A 246 4.06 7.98 12.34
N GLY A 247 5.06 7.55 13.10
CA GLY A 247 4.97 6.51 14.11
C GLY A 247 4.08 6.93 15.29
N SER A 248 3.25 6.02 15.81
CA SER A 248 2.44 6.32 16.99
C SER A 248 3.33 6.70 18.18
N PRO A 249 2.82 7.43 19.19
CA PRO A 249 3.66 7.94 20.27
C PRO A 249 4.42 6.83 21.01
N ILE A 250 3.80 5.67 21.22
CA ILE A 250 4.44 4.53 21.88
C ILE A 250 5.46 3.82 20.99
N VAL A 251 5.26 3.83 19.66
CA VAL A 251 6.24 3.32 18.70
C VAL A 251 7.44 4.25 18.58
N ARG A 252 7.25 5.56 18.66
CA ARG A 252 8.33 6.56 18.71
C ARG A 252 9.17 6.39 19.98
N GLU A 253 8.54 6.18 21.13
CA GLU A 253 9.24 5.83 22.37
C GLU A 253 10.00 4.51 22.26
N GLY A 254 9.37 3.48 21.67
CA GLY A 254 10.03 2.20 21.41
C GLY A 254 11.26 2.35 20.51
N LEU A 255 11.20 3.20 19.48
CA LEU A 255 12.37 3.50 18.64
C LEU A 255 13.54 4.03 19.45
N ILE A 256 13.31 5.00 20.34
CA ILE A 256 14.35 5.58 21.20
C ILE A 256 14.99 4.49 22.07
N ARG A 257 14.17 3.65 22.72
CA ARG A 257 14.65 2.58 23.62
C ARG A 257 15.38 1.48 22.88
N GLU A 258 14.87 1.02 21.74
CA GLU A 258 15.55 -0.04 20.97
C GLU A 258 16.86 0.45 20.37
N ARG A 259 16.97 1.74 19.98
CA ARG A 259 18.25 2.34 19.57
C ARG A 259 19.27 2.31 20.72
N ALA A 260 18.87 2.67 21.94
CA ALA A 260 19.73 2.60 23.12
C ALA A 260 20.17 1.15 23.42
N LYS A 261 19.26 0.18 23.28
CA LYS A 261 19.59 -1.26 23.42
C LYS A 261 20.60 -1.73 22.38
N VAL A 262 20.45 -1.31 21.12
CA VAL A 262 21.43 -1.60 20.06
C VAL A 262 22.78 -1.00 20.42
N ALA A 263 22.83 0.27 20.84
CA ALA A 263 24.08 0.91 21.23
C ALA A 263 24.80 0.16 22.36
N ALA A 264 24.09 -0.22 23.41
CA ALA A 264 24.65 -0.99 24.53
C ALA A 264 25.12 -2.39 24.14
N ASN A 265 24.55 -2.97 23.07
CA ASN A 265 24.81 -4.36 22.66
C ASN A 265 25.47 -4.48 21.27
N ILE A 266 25.98 -3.40 20.68
CA ILE A 266 26.46 -3.39 19.29
C ILE A 266 27.56 -4.44 19.06
N HIS A 267 28.40 -4.69 20.06
CA HIS A 267 29.46 -5.71 20.07
C HIS A 267 28.95 -7.15 19.91
N LYS A 268 27.67 -7.42 20.19
CA LYS A 268 27.04 -8.73 20.00
C LYS A 268 26.58 -8.97 18.56
N TYR A 269 26.38 -7.90 17.78
CA TYR A 269 25.94 -8.01 16.38
C TYR A 269 27.12 -8.36 15.48
N LYS A 270 26.92 -9.33 14.57
CA LYS A 270 27.91 -9.76 13.56
C LYS A 270 27.59 -9.27 12.15
N GLN A 271 26.35 -8.82 11.95
CA GLN A 271 25.80 -8.35 10.69
C GLN A 271 24.82 -7.20 10.96
N GLY A 272 24.37 -6.54 9.90
CA GLY A 272 23.27 -5.58 10.00
C GLY A 272 21.99 -6.27 10.47
N ALA A 273 21.10 -5.49 11.08
CA ALA A 273 19.83 -6.01 11.58
C ALA A 273 18.68 -5.05 11.29
N THR A 274 17.48 -5.62 11.26
CA THR A 274 16.21 -4.89 11.29
C THR A 274 15.65 -4.95 12.70
N ILE A 275 15.37 -3.80 13.27
CA ILE A 275 14.76 -3.65 14.59
C ILE A 275 13.25 -3.58 14.38
N LEU A 276 12.48 -4.36 15.13
CA LEU A 276 11.02 -4.24 15.14
C LEU A 276 10.60 -3.31 16.28
N VAL A 277 9.68 -2.40 16.00
CA VAL A 277 8.94 -1.67 17.03
C VAL A 277 7.48 -1.67 16.62
N ARG A 278 6.63 -2.36 17.38
CA ARG A 278 5.21 -2.51 17.07
C ARG A 278 4.35 -2.20 18.28
N GLU A 279 3.33 -1.37 18.10
CA GLU A 279 2.32 -1.10 19.13
C GLU A 279 1.55 -2.38 19.49
N SER A 280 1.23 -2.52 20.77
CA SER A 280 0.29 -3.52 21.26
C SER A 280 -0.64 -2.87 22.27
N THR A 281 -1.91 -3.21 22.17
CA THR A 281 -2.99 -2.60 22.95
C THR A 281 -3.66 -3.64 23.83
N GLN A 282 -3.84 -3.33 25.11
CA GLN A 282 -4.65 -4.11 26.05
C GLN A 282 -5.86 -3.28 26.47
N ARG A 283 -7.02 -3.92 26.64
CA ARG A 283 -8.22 -3.29 27.20
C ARG A 283 -8.65 -4.05 28.45
N THR A 284 -8.77 -3.33 29.56
CA THR A 284 -9.21 -3.85 30.85
C THR A 284 -10.60 -3.27 31.14
N PRO A 285 -11.67 -4.09 31.18
CA PRO A 285 -13.02 -3.62 31.48
C PRO A 285 -13.08 -2.93 32.84
N LYS A 286 -13.88 -1.85 32.94
CA LYS A 286 -14.22 -1.23 34.22
C LYS A 286 -15.33 -2.06 34.88
N THR A 287 -15.24 -2.24 36.19
CA THR A 287 -16.20 -3.02 37.00
C THR A 287 -17.62 -2.45 37.05
N THR A 288 -17.87 -1.25 36.50
CA THR A 288 -19.20 -0.64 36.47
C THR A 288 -20.09 -1.24 35.37
N SER A 289 -21.23 -1.77 35.82
CA SER A 289 -22.33 -2.40 35.07
C SER A 289 -23.03 -1.43 34.09
N ALA A 290 -22.35 -1.02 33.02
CA ALA A 290 -23.02 -0.36 31.90
C ALA A 290 -23.56 -1.42 30.93
N PRO A 291 -24.86 -1.39 30.55
CA PRO A 291 -25.45 -2.40 29.69
C PRO A 291 -24.81 -2.41 28.29
N TYR A 292 -24.59 -3.63 27.81
CA TYR A 292 -24.13 -4.04 26.47
C TYR A 292 -24.39 -3.01 25.37
N ALA A 293 -23.32 -2.38 24.88
CA ALA A 293 -23.31 -1.84 23.53
C ALA A 293 -23.29 -3.01 22.53
N ILE A 294 -24.09 -2.92 21.47
CA ILE A 294 -24.06 -3.88 20.36
C ILE A 294 -22.66 -3.80 19.73
N LYS A 295 -21.94 -4.93 19.67
CA LYS A 295 -20.63 -5.02 19.00
C LYS A 295 -20.74 -4.43 17.58
N GLY A 296 -20.02 -3.34 17.32
CA GLY A 296 -19.91 -2.74 15.98
C GLY A 296 -20.50 -1.35 15.79
N ASP A 297 -21.14 -0.73 16.79
CA ASP A 297 -21.69 0.65 16.72
C ASP A 297 -20.97 1.65 17.65
N THR A 298 -19.69 1.43 17.97
CA THR A 298 -18.92 2.25 18.93
C THR A 298 -18.25 3.49 18.33
N GLU A 299 -18.68 3.97 17.15
CA GLU A 299 -18.12 5.19 16.51
C GLU A 299 -18.04 6.38 17.49
N HIS A 300 -18.95 6.43 18.47
CA HIS A 300 -19.07 7.48 19.48
C HIS A 300 -18.00 7.48 20.60
N LEU A 301 -17.19 6.44 20.78
CA LEU A 301 -16.25 6.38 21.92
C LEU A 301 -14.83 6.90 21.59
N SER A 302 -14.49 7.08 20.32
CA SER A 302 -13.11 7.43 19.90
C SER A 302 -12.72 8.90 20.12
N SER A 303 -13.69 9.80 20.32
CA SER A 303 -13.45 11.26 20.43
C SER A 303 -13.18 11.77 21.86
N ALA A 304 -13.29 10.91 22.88
CA ALA A 304 -13.27 11.34 24.29
C ALA A 304 -11.94 11.12 25.04
N ALA A 305 -10.99 10.36 24.50
CA ALA A 305 -9.75 10.06 25.22
C ALA A 305 -8.72 11.19 25.03
N LYS A 306 -8.51 12.00 26.08
CA LYS A 306 -7.36 12.93 26.16
C LYS A 306 -6.05 12.15 25.96
N SER A 307 -5.10 12.70 25.20
CA SER A 307 -3.77 12.08 25.04
C SER A 307 -3.05 12.05 26.38
N ALA A 308 -3.00 10.89 27.03
CA ALA A 308 -2.25 10.72 28.26
C ALA A 308 -0.73 10.76 27.97
N PRO A 309 0.07 11.27 28.91
CA PRO A 309 1.52 11.19 28.82
C PRO A 309 1.97 9.72 28.83
N ILE A 310 3.12 9.46 28.22
CA ILE A 310 3.80 8.17 28.35
C ILE A 310 4.33 8.07 29.77
N THR A 311 3.98 6.99 30.46
CA THR A 311 4.52 6.64 31.78
C THR A 311 5.31 5.34 31.67
N THR A 312 5.90 4.90 32.79
CA THR A 312 6.58 3.60 32.86
C THR A 312 5.74 2.69 33.74
N ASP A 313 5.38 1.53 33.21
CA ASP A 313 4.71 0.48 33.96
C ASP A 313 5.64 0.02 35.11
N PRO A 314 5.21 0.10 36.37
CA PRO A 314 6.05 -0.23 37.52
C PRO A 314 6.36 -1.73 37.64
N GLU A 315 5.53 -2.62 37.07
CA GLU A 315 5.75 -4.07 37.09
C GLU A 315 6.70 -4.50 35.98
N THR A 316 6.49 -4.01 34.76
CA THR A 316 7.25 -4.47 33.58
C THR A 316 8.42 -3.57 33.22
N GLY A 317 8.47 -2.34 33.74
CA GLY A 317 9.41 -1.30 33.33
C GLY A 317 9.22 -0.82 31.88
N ARG A 318 8.18 -1.28 31.18
CA ARG A 318 7.89 -0.92 29.79
C ARG A 318 7.17 0.43 29.73
N PRO A 319 7.32 1.20 28.65
CA PRO A 319 6.54 2.42 28.51
C PRO A 319 5.08 2.05 28.23
N VAL A 320 4.18 2.85 28.76
CA VAL A 320 2.75 2.64 28.62
C VAL A 320 2.03 3.98 28.45
N ILE A 321 1.01 3.99 27.58
CA ILE A 321 0.04 5.08 27.46
C ILE A 321 -1.31 4.54 27.92
N HIS A 322 -1.89 5.15 28.95
CA HIS A 322 -3.23 4.80 29.43
C HIS A 322 -4.27 5.72 28.80
N LYS A 323 -5.34 5.16 28.26
CA LYS A 323 -6.49 5.90 27.77
C LYS A 323 -7.74 5.39 28.48
N GLU A 324 -8.45 6.31 29.11
CA GLU A 324 -9.64 5.97 29.86
C GLU A 324 -10.89 6.14 28.99
N PHE A 325 -11.65 5.06 28.83
CA PHE A 325 -12.95 5.06 28.16
C PHE A 325 -14.07 4.80 29.18
N PRO A 326 -15.35 5.05 28.85
CA PRO A 326 -16.46 4.82 29.78
C PRO A 326 -16.54 3.39 30.32
N THR A 327 -16.27 2.38 29.49
CA THR A 327 -16.46 0.95 29.82
C THR A 327 -15.16 0.18 30.04
N TYR A 328 -14.00 0.72 29.65
CA TYR A 328 -12.71 0.06 29.79
C TYR A 328 -11.57 1.08 29.93
N ILE A 329 -10.42 0.61 30.38
CA ILE A 329 -9.14 1.31 30.29
C ILE A 329 -8.34 0.64 29.18
N GLU A 330 -7.77 1.43 28.29
CA GLU A 330 -6.90 0.98 27.21
C GLU A 330 -5.46 1.31 27.55
N GLU A 331 -4.56 0.35 27.39
CA GLU A 331 -3.13 0.47 27.67
C GLU A 331 -2.36 0.14 26.41
N LYS A 332 -1.54 1.08 25.96
CA LYS A 332 -0.71 0.92 24.76
C LYS A 332 0.75 0.82 25.16
N THR A 333 1.40 -0.25 24.73
CA THR A 333 2.85 -0.47 24.87
C THR A 333 3.47 -0.78 23.49
N TYR A 334 4.76 -1.10 23.44
CA TYR A 334 5.42 -1.60 22.23
C TYR A 334 6.08 -2.96 22.45
N ILE A 335 6.21 -3.70 21.36
CA ILE A 335 6.87 -4.99 21.26
C ILE A 335 8.01 -4.87 20.27
N SER A 336 9.18 -5.44 20.62
CA SER A 336 10.34 -5.52 19.72
C SER A 336 10.81 -6.94 19.40
N ASP A 337 10.32 -7.96 20.11
CA ASP A 337 10.50 -9.36 19.69
C ASP A 337 9.49 -9.70 18.58
N MET A 338 9.99 -10.11 17.43
CA MET A 338 9.16 -10.51 16.28
C MET A 338 8.25 -11.70 16.56
N ASN A 339 8.58 -12.51 17.57
CA ASN A 339 7.83 -13.69 17.95
C ASN A 339 6.82 -13.40 19.08
N GLU A 340 6.88 -12.28 19.77
CA GLU A 340 5.85 -11.91 20.74
C GLU A 340 4.51 -11.62 20.03
N ASN A 341 3.39 -11.79 20.72
CA ASN A 341 2.07 -11.47 20.17
C ASN A 341 1.75 -9.99 20.41
N SER A 342 1.40 -9.26 19.35
CA SER A 342 0.77 -7.94 19.42
C SER A 342 -0.75 -8.08 19.38
N VAL A 343 -1.43 -7.21 20.12
CA VAL A 343 -2.89 -7.11 20.12
C VAL A 343 -3.31 -5.75 19.56
N GLU A 344 -4.27 -5.78 18.65
CA GLU A 344 -4.91 -4.62 18.04
C GLU A 344 -6.42 -4.72 18.24
N TYR A 345 -7.09 -3.57 18.32
CA TYR A 345 -8.56 -3.50 18.35
C TYR A 345 -9.06 -2.69 17.17
N ILE A 346 -10.10 -3.18 16.51
CA ILE A 346 -10.90 -2.45 15.52
C ILE A 346 -12.31 -2.42 16.07
N ASP A 347 -12.75 -1.26 16.53
CA ASP A 347 -13.96 -1.13 17.35
C ASP A 347 -13.89 -2.10 18.54
N ASP A 348 -14.81 -3.06 18.64
CA ASP A 348 -14.85 -4.09 19.68
C ASP A 348 -14.18 -5.42 19.26
N TRP A 349 -13.66 -5.50 18.03
CA TRP A 349 -13.00 -6.70 17.52
C TRP A 349 -11.54 -6.73 17.93
N LYS A 350 -11.16 -7.78 18.66
CA LYS A 350 -9.78 -8.01 19.09
C LYS A 350 -9.02 -8.84 18.05
N PHE A 351 -7.84 -8.40 17.67
CA PHE A 351 -6.95 -9.13 16.77
C PHE A 351 -5.60 -9.36 17.45
N THR A 352 -5.23 -10.63 17.62
CA THR A 352 -3.94 -11.06 18.12
C THR A 352 -3.14 -11.66 16.97
N SER A 353 -1.89 -11.22 16.79
CA SER A 353 -0.97 -11.78 15.80
C SER A 353 0.49 -11.65 16.25
N ARG A 354 1.40 -12.45 15.69
CA ARG A 354 2.84 -12.30 15.94
C ARG A 354 3.28 -10.89 15.52
N ALA A 355 4.10 -10.22 16.31
CA ALA A 355 4.49 -8.84 16.05
C ALA A 355 5.29 -8.68 14.73
N GLY A 356 6.01 -9.74 14.32
CA GLY A 356 6.65 -9.82 13.03
C GLY A 356 5.69 -9.93 11.85
N ALA A 357 4.49 -10.49 12.05
CA ALA A 357 3.51 -10.75 11.00
C ALA A 357 2.89 -9.46 10.42
N PHE A 358 2.16 -9.62 9.32
CA PHE A 358 1.41 -8.54 8.72
C PHE A 358 0.11 -8.27 9.48
N PHE A 359 -0.15 -6.99 9.69
CA PHE A 359 -1.45 -6.44 10.05
C PHE A 359 -1.44 -4.98 9.57
N GLN A 360 -2.61 -4.38 9.42
CA GLN A 360 -2.73 -3.00 8.96
C GLN A 360 -2.02 -2.05 9.93
N ASN A 361 -1.15 -1.19 9.40
CA ASN A 361 -0.25 -0.36 10.22
C ASN A 361 -0.84 1.00 10.59
N ASN A 362 -2.06 1.31 10.14
CA ASN A 362 -2.78 2.52 10.52
C ASN A 362 -4.10 2.10 11.15
N ASN A 363 -4.11 1.95 12.47
CA ASN A 363 -5.31 1.56 13.19
C ASN A 363 -6.40 2.66 13.10
N SER A 364 -6.01 3.94 13.04
CA SER A 364 -6.96 5.06 13.08
C SER A 364 -8.01 5.05 11.95
N ILE A 365 -7.67 4.56 10.77
CA ILE A 365 -8.60 4.48 9.63
C ILE A 365 -9.42 3.18 9.59
N LEU A 366 -9.02 2.13 10.34
CA LEU A 366 -9.61 0.79 10.20
C LEU A 366 -11.09 0.70 10.52
N SER A 367 -11.56 1.41 11.56
CA SER A 367 -12.98 1.46 11.90
C SER A 367 -13.80 1.98 10.71
N LYS A 368 -13.42 3.15 10.17
CA LYS A 368 -14.11 3.77 9.01
C LYS A 368 -14.00 2.92 7.74
N PHE A 369 -12.84 2.32 7.51
CA PHE A 369 -12.60 1.45 6.36
C PHE A 369 -13.45 0.18 6.41
N THR A 370 -13.44 -0.53 7.53
CA THR A 370 -14.24 -1.76 7.71
C THR A 370 -15.73 -1.45 7.75
N ALA A 371 -16.16 -0.32 8.34
CA ALA A 371 -17.54 0.16 8.30
C ALA A 371 -17.99 0.45 6.85
N TYR A 372 -17.14 1.09 6.04
CA TYR A 372 -17.44 1.34 4.63
C TYR A 372 -17.60 0.02 3.85
N VAL A 373 -16.69 -0.93 4.03
CA VAL A 373 -16.81 -2.26 3.41
C VAL A 373 -18.07 -2.96 3.87
N ARG A 374 -18.36 -2.94 5.18
CA ARG A 374 -19.57 -3.52 5.77
C ARG A 374 -20.85 -2.93 5.18
N GLY A 375 -20.93 -1.61 5.05
CA GLY A 375 -22.09 -0.91 4.51
C GLY A 375 -22.39 -1.21 3.03
N HIS A 376 -21.39 -1.73 2.29
CA HIS A 376 -21.49 -2.02 0.85
C HIS A 376 -21.19 -3.51 0.53
N ALA A 377 -21.02 -4.37 1.53
CA ALA A 377 -20.66 -5.76 1.34
C ALA A 377 -21.81 -6.56 0.72
N LEU A 378 -23.05 -6.22 1.07
CA LEU A 378 -24.25 -6.79 0.45
C LEU A 378 -24.58 -6.00 -0.83
N PRO A 379 -25.05 -6.68 -1.89
CA PRO A 379 -25.51 -5.97 -3.08
C PRO A 379 -26.73 -5.09 -2.77
N PRO A 380 -27.03 -4.09 -3.63
CA PRO A 380 -28.31 -3.39 -3.61
C PRO A 380 -29.49 -4.39 -3.56
N ALA A 381 -30.61 -3.97 -2.97
CA ALA A 381 -31.73 -4.85 -2.64
C ALA A 381 -32.04 -5.87 -3.76
N PRO A 382 -32.15 -7.18 -3.42
CA PRO A 382 -32.32 -8.21 -4.43
C PRO A 382 -33.60 -7.96 -5.24
N LYS A 383 -33.52 -8.16 -6.56
CA LYS A 383 -34.72 -8.16 -7.41
C LYS A 383 -35.68 -9.23 -6.90
N LEU A 384 -36.99 -8.98 -7.04
CA LEU A 384 -38.02 -9.91 -6.58
C LEU A 384 -37.77 -11.31 -7.17
N GLY A 385 -37.57 -12.32 -6.30
CA GLY A 385 -37.29 -13.70 -6.69
C GLY A 385 -35.80 -14.09 -6.71
N GLU A 386 -34.87 -13.17 -6.52
CA GLU A 386 -33.45 -13.50 -6.38
C GLU A 386 -33.12 -13.96 -4.94
N PRO A 387 -32.24 -14.96 -4.77
CA PRO A 387 -31.85 -15.42 -3.45
C PRO A 387 -31.03 -14.33 -2.73
N ALA A 388 -31.35 -14.09 -1.46
CA ALA A 388 -30.58 -13.18 -0.64
C ALA A 388 -29.16 -13.74 -0.39
N VAL A 389 -28.18 -12.85 -0.34
CA VAL A 389 -26.81 -13.21 0.07
C VAL A 389 -26.83 -13.69 1.53
N LYS A 390 -26.19 -14.83 1.79
CA LYS A 390 -26.10 -15.45 3.11
C LYS A 390 -24.68 -15.81 3.51
N TYR A 391 -23.74 -15.87 2.56
CA TYR A 391 -22.41 -16.41 2.78
C TYR A 391 -21.32 -15.43 2.40
N LEU A 392 -20.23 -15.44 3.17
CA LEU A 392 -19.01 -14.70 2.88
C LEU A 392 -17.84 -15.67 2.69
N LEU A 393 -17.12 -15.51 1.59
CA LEU A 393 -15.81 -16.08 1.40
C LEU A 393 -14.77 -14.95 1.42
N ASP A 394 -13.86 -14.99 2.39
CA ASP A 394 -12.74 -14.05 2.50
C ASP A 394 -11.48 -14.74 1.98
N ALA A 395 -11.05 -14.40 0.76
CA ALA A 395 -9.86 -14.97 0.15
C ALA A 395 -8.67 -14.03 0.34
N TYR A 396 -7.50 -14.62 0.64
CA TYR A 396 -6.35 -13.89 1.18
C TYR A 396 -6.66 -13.28 2.56
N CYS A 397 -7.39 -14.04 3.39
CA CYS A 397 -7.95 -13.50 4.63
C CYS A 397 -6.89 -13.10 5.68
N GLY A 398 -5.65 -13.59 5.55
CA GLY A 398 -4.59 -13.41 6.53
C GLY A 398 -5.06 -13.80 7.93
N SER A 399 -4.98 -12.85 8.86
CA SER A 399 -5.42 -13.03 10.26
C SER A 399 -6.94 -12.85 10.48
N GLY A 400 -7.72 -12.76 9.39
CA GLY A 400 -9.18 -12.76 9.40
C GLY A 400 -9.83 -11.38 9.53
N LEU A 401 -9.20 -10.30 9.05
CA LEU A 401 -9.71 -8.94 9.18
C LEU A 401 -11.17 -8.81 8.70
N PHE A 402 -11.43 -9.11 7.43
CA PHE A 402 -12.76 -8.99 6.86
C PHE A 402 -13.68 -10.11 7.33
N ALA A 403 -13.18 -11.35 7.40
CA ALA A 403 -13.96 -12.47 7.89
C ALA A 403 -14.56 -12.19 9.29
N VAL A 404 -13.77 -11.63 10.23
CA VAL A 404 -14.22 -11.24 11.58
C VAL A 404 -15.16 -10.04 11.54
N THR A 405 -14.73 -8.91 10.94
CA THR A 405 -15.49 -7.65 10.99
C THR A 405 -16.80 -7.67 10.22
N LEU A 406 -16.90 -8.53 9.20
CA LEU A 406 -18.11 -8.69 8.39
C LEU A 406 -18.98 -9.87 8.84
N SER A 407 -18.49 -10.76 9.72
CA SER A 407 -19.14 -12.02 10.11
C SER A 407 -20.63 -11.88 10.48
N SER A 408 -21.02 -10.81 11.17
CA SER A 408 -22.39 -10.60 11.63
C SER A 408 -23.39 -10.27 10.52
N LEU A 409 -22.93 -9.96 9.31
CA LEU A 409 -23.81 -9.78 8.14
C LEU A 409 -24.22 -11.11 7.50
N PHE A 410 -23.52 -12.21 7.79
CA PHE A 410 -23.64 -13.46 7.06
C PHE A 410 -24.06 -14.61 7.97
N LYS A 411 -24.80 -15.56 7.39
CA LYS A 411 -25.15 -16.81 8.05
C LYS A 411 -23.91 -17.66 8.32
N SER A 412 -22.95 -17.66 7.40
CA SER A 412 -21.67 -18.34 7.58
C SER A 412 -20.57 -17.68 6.76
N THR A 413 -19.37 -17.63 7.34
CA THR A 413 -18.16 -17.04 6.76
C THR A 413 -17.06 -18.10 6.67
N LEU A 414 -16.33 -18.12 5.56
CA LEU A 414 -15.13 -18.93 5.38
C LEU A 414 -13.96 -18.04 4.96
N GLY A 415 -12.88 -18.03 5.75
CA GLY A 415 -11.62 -17.41 5.37
C GLY A 415 -10.66 -18.42 4.75
N VAL A 416 -9.94 -18.02 3.71
CA VAL A 416 -8.94 -18.84 3.02
C VAL A 416 -7.65 -18.06 2.84
N ASP A 417 -6.54 -18.66 3.24
CA ASP A 417 -5.19 -18.14 3.03
C ASP A 417 -4.19 -19.28 2.85
N ILE A 418 -3.04 -18.99 2.27
CA ILE A 418 -1.93 -19.95 2.10
C ILE A 418 -0.99 -19.94 3.31
N ASP A 419 -0.99 -18.87 4.12
CA ASP A 419 -0.14 -18.77 5.31
C ASP A 419 -0.79 -19.47 6.52
N ALA A 420 -0.29 -20.67 6.83
CA ALA A 420 -0.69 -21.45 8.00
C ALA A 420 -0.59 -20.68 9.34
N THR A 421 0.39 -19.78 9.46
CA THR A 421 0.57 -18.96 10.67
C THR A 421 -0.55 -17.92 10.77
N ALA A 422 -0.90 -17.30 9.64
CA ALA A 422 -2.00 -16.35 9.57
C ALA A 422 -3.34 -17.03 9.86
N ILE A 423 -3.59 -18.23 9.31
CA ILE A 423 -4.79 -19.03 9.57
C ILE A 423 -4.90 -19.44 11.05
N THR A 424 -3.78 -19.79 11.67
CA THR A 424 -3.76 -20.08 13.12
C THR A 424 -4.16 -18.85 13.93
N ALA A 425 -3.63 -17.68 13.58
CA ALA A 425 -4.04 -16.41 14.19
C ALA A 425 -5.52 -16.09 13.91
N ALA A 426 -6.02 -16.34 12.71
CA ALA A 426 -7.41 -16.09 12.33
C ALA A 426 -8.39 -16.95 13.15
N ARG A 427 -8.09 -18.23 13.35
CA ARG A 427 -8.88 -19.13 14.23
C ARG A 427 -8.88 -18.66 15.68
N ALA A 428 -7.72 -18.23 16.18
CA ALA A 428 -7.61 -17.66 17.52
C ALA A 428 -8.43 -16.36 17.63
N ASN A 429 -8.38 -15.48 16.63
CA ASN A 429 -9.15 -14.24 16.59
C ASN A 429 -10.66 -14.50 16.57
N ALA A 430 -11.14 -15.46 15.79
CA ALA A 430 -12.56 -15.84 15.83
C ALA A 430 -12.99 -16.34 17.22
N THR A 431 -12.14 -17.14 17.87
CA THR A 431 -12.37 -17.65 19.22
C THR A 431 -12.40 -16.51 20.24
N ASP A 432 -11.39 -15.63 20.24
CA ASP A 432 -11.26 -14.46 21.12
C ASP A 432 -12.45 -13.50 20.97
N ASN A 433 -13.07 -13.47 19.79
CA ASN A 433 -14.24 -12.63 19.50
C ASN A 433 -15.59 -13.33 19.71
N ASN A 434 -15.59 -14.60 20.14
CA ASN A 434 -16.78 -15.44 20.34
C ASN A 434 -17.62 -15.61 19.05
N LEU A 435 -16.96 -15.82 17.91
CA LEU A 435 -17.63 -16.03 16.62
C LEU A 435 -17.78 -17.53 16.31
N SER A 436 -19.03 -17.99 16.22
CA SER A 436 -19.35 -19.41 15.93
C SER A 436 -19.75 -19.67 14.48
N ASN A 437 -20.03 -18.62 13.69
CA ASN A 437 -20.47 -18.72 12.30
C ASN A 437 -19.32 -18.59 11.28
N ILE A 438 -18.07 -18.68 11.73
CA ILE A 438 -16.87 -18.46 10.92
C ILE A 438 -15.94 -19.68 10.94
N GLY A 439 -15.35 -20.02 9.79
CA GLY A 439 -14.32 -21.04 9.65
C GLY A 439 -13.13 -20.53 8.85
N PHE A 440 -11.99 -21.23 8.97
CA PHE A 440 -10.76 -20.90 8.24
C PHE A 440 -10.07 -22.14 7.71
N ILE A 441 -9.67 -22.10 6.44
CA ILE A 441 -8.94 -23.17 5.77
C ILE A 441 -7.62 -22.64 5.19
N GLU A 442 -6.58 -23.46 5.33
CA GLU A 442 -5.33 -23.27 4.61
C GLU A 442 -5.48 -23.92 3.24
N ALA A 443 -5.37 -23.14 2.18
CA ALA A 443 -5.46 -23.66 0.82
C ALA A 443 -4.57 -22.87 -0.15
N ASP A 444 -4.01 -23.59 -1.12
CA ASP A 444 -3.30 -22.97 -2.24
C ASP A 444 -4.30 -22.24 -3.15
N ALA A 445 -3.88 -21.09 -3.68
CA ALA A 445 -4.69 -20.27 -4.57
C ALA A 445 -5.19 -21.03 -5.81
N SER A 446 -4.52 -22.11 -6.25
CA SER A 446 -4.90 -22.97 -7.38
C SER A 446 -6.12 -23.88 -7.13
N ALA A 447 -6.55 -24.03 -5.87
CA ALA A 447 -7.71 -24.85 -5.48
C ALA A 447 -8.63 -24.14 -4.49
N LEU A 448 -8.60 -22.80 -4.44
CA LEU A 448 -9.25 -22.00 -3.39
C LEU A 448 -10.77 -22.21 -3.30
N PHE A 449 -11.42 -22.45 -4.43
CA PHE A 449 -12.86 -22.70 -4.50
C PHE A 449 -13.23 -24.18 -4.46
N ALA A 450 -12.25 -25.09 -4.50
CA ALA A 450 -12.49 -26.52 -4.44
C ALA A 450 -12.95 -26.91 -3.02
N GLY A 451 -14.22 -27.29 -2.88
CA GLY A 451 -14.81 -27.67 -1.59
C GLY A 451 -15.41 -26.51 -0.79
N VAL A 452 -15.55 -25.30 -1.38
CA VAL A 452 -16.34 -24.23 -0.76
C VAL A 452 -17.82 -24.67 -0.71
N PRO A 453 -18.46 -24.75 0.46
CA PRO A 453 -19.81 -25.31 0.61
C PRO A 453 -20.92 -24.30 0.29
N PHE A 454 -20.57 -23.11 -0.20
CA PHE A 454 -21.49 -21.99 -0.36
C PHE A 454 -22.05 -21.89 -1.79
N PRO A 455 -23.38 -21.75 -1.98
CA PRO A 455 -23.97 -21.47 -3.28
C PRO A 455 -23.48 -20.13 -3.85
N PRO A 456 -22.95 -20.07 -5.08
CA PRO A 456 -22.39 -18.82 -5.62
C PRO A 456 -23.37 -17.65 -5.66
N ALA A 457 -24.64 -17.91 -6.00
CA ALA A 457 -25.68 -16.88 -6.07
C ALA A 457 -26.04 -16.27 -4.70
N GLU A 458 -25.63 -16.90 -3.60
CA GLU A 458 -25.87 -16.44 -2.22
C GLU A 458 -24.56 -15.99 -1.54
N THR A 459 -23.46 -15.87 -2.29
CA THR A 459 -22.11 -15.64 -1.74
C THR A 459 -21.53 -14.30 -2.19
N VAL A 460 -20.94 -13.58 -1.24
CA VAL A 460 -20.00 -12.48 -1.47
C VAL A 460 -18.58 -13.02 -1.34
N VAL A 461 -17.69 -12.62 -2.24
CA VAL A 461 -16.25 -12.89 -2.10
C VAL A 461 -15.53 -11.58 -1.83
N VAL A 462 -14.81 -11.49 -0.71
CA VAL A 462 -13.82 -10.43 -0.46
C VAL A 462 -12.45 -10.94 -0.88
N ILE A 463 -11.68 -10.11 -1.57
CA ILE A 463 -10.30 -10.41 -1.98
C ILE A 463 -9.38 -9.25 -1.57
N ASP A 464 -8.31 -9.57 -0.83
CA ASP A 464 -7.23 -8.63 -0.46
C ASP A 464 -5.85 -9.23 -0.84
N PRO A 465 -5.56 -9.35 -2.14
CA PRO A 465 -4.35 -10.02 -2.61
C PRO A 465 -3.06 -9.24 -2.30
N PRO A 466 -1.89 -9.88 -2.40
CA PRO A 466 -0.61 -9.17 -2.30
C PRO A 466 -0.44 -8.12 -3.42
N ARG A 467 0.59 -7.26 -3.32
CA ARG A 467 0.87 -6.15 -4.26
C ARG A 467 0.84 -6.52 -5.76
N LYS A 468 1.15 -7.77 -6.11
CA LYS A 468 1.12 -8.27 -7.50
C LYS A 468 -0.30 -8.48 -8.06
N GLY A 469 -1.32 -8.38 -7.21
CA GLY A 469 -2.71 -8.72 -7.52
C GLY A 469 -2.96 -10.23 -7.45
N CYS A 470 -4.10 -10.62 -7.99
CA CYS A 470 -4.54 -12.01 -8.13
C CYS A 470 -3.71 -12.74 -9.19
N SER A 471 -3.51 -14.05 -9.00
CA SER A 471 -2.95 -14.89 -10.06
C SER A 471 -4.00 -15.12 -11.18
N PRO A 472 -3.57 -15.40 -12.42
CA PRO A 472 -4.50 -15.76 -13.49
C PRO A 472 -5.39 -16.96 -13.14
N ASP A 473 -4.82 -17.96 -12.46
CA ASP A 473 -5.56 -19.15 -12.02
C ASP A 473 -6.60 -18.83 -10.95
N PHE A 474 -6.31 -17.90 -10.04
CA PHE A 474 -7.28 -17.43 -9.05
C PHE A 474 -8.45 -16.72 -9.74
N LEU A 475 -8.18 -15.78 -10.65
CA LEU A 475 -9.22 -15.07 -11.40
C LEU A 475 -10.09 -16.02 -12.22
N LYS A 476 -9.48 -17.02 -12.85
CA LYS A 476 -10.20 -18.07 -13.58
C LYS A 476 -11.12 -18.87 -12.66
N GLN A 477 -10.66 -19.24 -11.46
CA GLN A 477 -11.49 -19.94 -10.50
C GLN A 477 -12.61 -19.05 -9.93
N LEU A 478 -12.34 -17.77 -9.64
CA LEU A 478 -13.35 -16.82 -9.16
C LEU A 478 -14.46 -16.62 -10.20
N LEU A 479 -14.10 -16.49 -11.48
CA LEU A 479 -15.06 -16.46 -12.59
C LEU A 479 -15.78 -17.80 -12.80
N GLY A 480 -15.12 -18.92 -12.48
CA GLY A 480 -15.72 -20.26 -12.50
C GLY A 480 -16.72 -20.49 -11.38
N PHE A 481 -16.43 -20.01 -10.17
CA PHE A 481 -17.33 -20.03 -9.01
C PHE A 481 -18.51 -19.07 -9.24
N GLY A 482 -18.22 -17.84 -9.67
CA GLY A 482 -19.23 -16.84 -10.05
C GLY A 482 -20.09 -16.35 -8.88
N PRO A 483 -19.49 -15.84 -7.79
CA PRO A 483 -20.23 -15.28 -6.66
C PRO A 483 -21.14 -14.13 -7.07
N LYS A 484 -22.17 -13.84 -6.28
CA LYS A 484 -23.12 -12.75 -6.56
C LYS A 484 -22.44 -11.38 -6.58
N ARG A 485 -21.42 -11.19 -5.74
CA ARG A 485 -20.67 -9.94 -5.59
C ARG A 485 -19.21 -10.22 -5.23
N VAL A 486 -18.32 -9.37 -5.74
CA VAL A 486 -16.90 -9.36 -5.38
C VAL A 486 -16.56 -8.01 -4.76
N VAL A 487 -15.90 -8.03 -3.61
CA VAL A 487 -15.29 -6.85 -2.98
C VAL A 487 -13.79 -6.98 -3.14
N TYR A 488 -13.20 -6.08 -3.93
CA TYR A 488 -11.77 -6.08 -4.20
C TYR A 488 -11.10 -4.99 -3.37
N VAL A 489 -10.25 -5.38 -2.41
CA VAL A 489 -9.37 -4.50 -1.66
C VAL A 489 -7.93 -4.64 -2.19
N SER A 490 -7.18 -3.55 -2.35
CA SER A 490 -5.80 -3.63 -2.82
C SER A 490 -4.94 -2.47 -2.34
N CYS A 491 -3.71 -2.77 -1.92
CA CYS A 491 -2.65 -1.77 -1.71
C CYS A 491 -1.88 -1.38 -2.99
N ASN A 492 -2.21 -1.99 -4.14
CA ASN A 492 -1.73 -1.61 -5.46
C ASN A 492 -2.91 -1.49 -6.42
N VAL A 493 -3.32 -0.25 -6.70
CA VAL A 493 -4.47 0.03 -7.55
C VAL A 493 -4.24 -0.30 -9.03
N HIS A 494 -2.98 -0.40 -9.48
CA HIS A 494 -2.65 -0.75 -10.86
C HIS A 494 -2.88 -2.23 -11.15
N SER A 495 -2.45 -3.13 -10.25
CA SER A 495 -2.77 -4.56 -10.37
C SER A 495 -4.25 -4.83 -10.09
N GLN A 496 -4.89 -4.08 -9.19
CA GLN A 496 -6.34 -4.11 -9.01
C GLN A 496 -7.09 -3.76 -10.31
N ALA A 497 -6.73 -2.66 -10.98
CA ALA A 497 -7.36 -2.24 -12.22
C ALA A 497 -7.30 -3.32 -13.30
N ARG A 498 -6.14 -3.96 -13.46
CA ARG A 498 -5.95 -5.11 -14.36
C ARG A 498 -6.88 -6.26 -14.01
N ASP A 499 -6.90 -6.67 -12.75
CA ASP A 499 -7.67 -7.84 -12.30
C ASP A 499 -9.18 -7.58 -12.40
N VAL A 500 -9.62 -6.38 -12.06
CA VAL A 500 -10.99 -5.92 -12.30
C VAL A 500 -11.33 -5.93 -13.78
N GLY A 501 -10.40 -5.52 -14.65
CA GLY A 501 -10.53 -5.65 -16.11
C GLY A 501 -10.89 -7.06 -16.55
N VAL A 502 -10.17 -8.07 -16.03
CA VAL A 502 -10.45 -9.49 -16.30
C VAL A 502 -11.83 -9.90 -15.80
N LEU A 503 -12.24 -9.46 -14.61
CA LEU A 503 -13.57 -9.77 -14.05
C LEU A 503 -14.72 -9.16 -14.85
N VAL A 504 -14.53 -7.93 -15.36
CA VAL A 504 -15.53 -7.23 -16.16
C VAL A 504 -15.67 -7.82 -17.57
N GLN A 505 -14.55 -8.22 -18.18
CA GLN A 505 -14.55 -8.96 -19.45
C GLN A 505 -15.20 -10.34 -19.30
N GLY A 506 -14.96 -11.02 -18.17
CA GLY A 506 -15.58 -12.28 -17.81
C GLY A 506 -15.03 -13.49 -18.58
N ASN A 507 -15.73 -14.63 -18.47
CA ASN A 507 -15.35 -15.90 -19.12
C ASN A 507 -16.41 -16.44 -20.11
N GLY A 508 -17.32 -15.58 -20.56
CA GLY A 508 -18.45 -15.94 -21.42
C GLY A 508 -19.66 -16.53 -20.69
N LYS A 509 -19.51 -16.94 -19.42
CA LYS A 509 -20.63 -17.39 -18.56
C LYS A 509 -20.90 -16.42 -17.42
N VAL A 510 -19.83 -15.95 -16.80
CA VAL A 510 -19.86 -15.02 -15.67
C VAL A 510 -19.02 -13.82 -16.07
N ARG A 511 -19.56 -12.63 -15.79
CA ARG A 511 -18.85 -11.36 -15.86
C ARG A 511 -19.38 -10.43 -14.77
N TYR A 512 -18.66 -9.36 -14.52
CA TYR A 512 -19.03 -8.37 -13.52
C TYR A 512 -19.20 -6.98 -14.12
N GLU A 513 -19.94 -6.13 -13.42
CA GLU A 513 -19.94 -4.69 -13.60
C GLU A 513 -19.35 -4.04 -12.35
N ILE A 514 -18.67 -2.91 -12.54
CA ILE A 514 -18.10 -2.15 -11.43
C ILE A 514 -19.19 -1.23 -10.88
N GLU A 515 -19.59 -1.44 -9.63
CA GLU A 515 -20.56 -0.58 -8.96
C GLU A 515 -19.89 0.73 -8.50
N SER A 516 -18.75 0.62 -7.82
CA SER A 516 -18.04 1.77 -7.30
C SER A 516 -16.57 1.47 -7.06
N LEU A 517 -15.76 2.55 -7.10
CA LEU A 517 -14.32 2.55 -6.85
C LEU A 517 -13.97 3.73 -5.94
N ARG A 518 -13.14 3.48 -4.93
CA ARG A 518 -12.69 4.52 -3.98
C ARG A 518 -11.30 4.20 -3.45
N GLY A 519 -10.49 5.24 -3.22
CA GLY A 519 -9.23 5.13 -2.48
C GLY A 519 -9.41 5.39 -0.99
N PHE A 520 -8.59 4.75 -0.16
CA PHE A 520 -8.46 5.00 1.27
C PHE A 520 -7.01 5.36 1.57
N ASP A 521 -6.82 6.38 2.39
CA ASP A 521 -5.50 6.82 2.76
C ASP A 521 -5.00 6.10 4.02
N PHE A 522 -4.47 4.88 3.91
CA PHE A 522 -3.83 4.23 5.07
C PHE A 522 -2.47 4.84 5.39
N PHE A 523 -1.86 5.55 4.45
CA PHE A 523 -0.49 6.05 4.56
C PHE A 523 -0.40 7.54 4.20
N PRO A 524 -0.97 8.43 5.04
CA PRO A 524 -0.78 9.87 4.89
C PRO A 524 0.69 10.23 4.78
N GLN A 525 0.99 11.33 4.08
CA GLN A 525 2.34 11.81 3.77
C GLN A 525 3.11 10.95 2.74
N THR A 526 2.50 9.89 2.21
CA THR A 526 3.09 8.99 1.20
C THR A 526 2.23 8.91 -0.06
N GLY A 527 2.81 8.46 -1.17
CA GLY A 527 2.07 8.21 -2.42
C GLY A 527 1.19 6.95 -2.42
N HIS A 528 1.16 6.16 -1.35
CA HIS A 528 0.34 4.94 -1.29
C HIS A 528 -1.15 5.24 -1.13
N VAL A 529 -1.98 4.44 -1.80
CA VAL A 529 -3.45 4.49 -1.69
C VAL A 529 -4.02 3.08 -1.76
N GLU A 530 -4.94 2.78 -0.86
CA GLU A 530 -5.63 1.51 -0.78
C GLU A 530 -6.94 1.60 -1.58
N GLY A 531 -7.06 0.86 -2.67
CA GLY A 531 -8.25 0.84 -3.49
C GLY A 531 -9.29 -0.15 -2.99
N VAL A 532 -10.56 0.26 -2.96
CA VAL A 532 -11.72 -0.62 -2.75
C VAL A 532 -12.62 -0.54 -3.97
N GLY A 533 -12.94 -1.69 -4.54
CA GLY A 533 -13.90 -1.84 -5.62
C GLY A 533 -15.00 -2.83 -5.29
N PHE A 534 -16.24 -2.45 -5.60
CA PHE A 534 -17.40 -3.34 -5.49
C PHE A 534 -17.86 -3.75 -6.88
N LEU A 535 -17.97 -5.04 -7.11
CA LEU A 535 -18.36 -5.60 -8.40
C LEU A 535 -19.58 -6.50 -8.26
N ASN A 536 -20.58 -6.28 -9.11
CA ASN A 536 -21.80 -7.09 -9.16
C ASN A 536 -21.75 -8.06 -10.32
N ARG A 537 -22.18 -9.30 -10.07
CA ARG A 537 -22.32 -10.27 -11.15
C ARG A 537 -23.44 -9.83 -12.08
N VAL A 538 -23.15 -9.77 -13.38
CA VAL A 538 -24.16 -9.52 -14.41
C VAL A 538 -24.89 -10.82 -14.71
N GLU A 539 -26.21 -10.82 -14.58
CA GLU A 539 -27.03 -11.97 -15.00
C GLU A 539 -27.09 -12.00 -16.53
N VAL A 540 -26.47 -13.00 -17.16
CA VAL A 540 -26.55 -13.19 -18.61
C VAL A 540 -27.93 -13.79 -18.91
N GLN A 541 -28.79 -13.03 -19.61
CA GLN A 541 -30.04 -13.60 -20.13
C GLN A 541 -29.69 -14.78 -21.04
N LYS A 542 -30.20 -15.97 -20.70
CA LYS A 542 -30.16 -17.10 -21.63
C LYS A 542 -30.94 -16.68 -22.87
N VAL A 543 -30.22 -16.47 -23.98
CA VAL A 543 -30.82 -16.33 -25.31
C VAL A 543 -31.53 -17.62 -25.69
#